data_AF-A0A486XG62-F1
#
_entry.id   AF-A0A486XG62-F1
#
_cell.length_a   1.000
_cell.length_b   1.000
_cell.length_c   1.000
_cell.angle_alpha   90.00
_cell.angle_beta   90.00
_cell.angle_gamma   90.00
#
_symmetry.space_group_name_H-M   'P 1'
#
loop_
_entity.id
_entity.type
_entity.pdbx_description
1 polymer ?
#
loop_
_entity_poly.entity_id
_entity_poly.type
_entity_poly.pdbx_seq_one_letter_code
_entity_poly.pdbx_strand_id
1 'polypeptide(L)'
;MRIFLLFLFLLTDLRAETPPWGINKHALLVEHAQKLESDLKQYPSFSFPVSVEKVFKLFPNQRIPIFAYGSLLHPESALKTIPQTTIDTYRLVVAYGFQRAFNYKANPSKKISRKSDVAMLNLFQTKSSDTVNGILMWVTHDDLTKLIQREKGYHLRPVILSDWKQGLDPKISLPNFWLAYMFISPSDSSYSHPKINPYPPYANAALLGAERYGDLFFTFWLETTFLADLTTPFSAWIENPQIDCNRETPCK
;
A
#
# COMPACT_ATOMS: atom_id res chain seq x y z
N MET A 1 -6.24 36.33 -4.08
CA MET A 1 -6.59 36.02 -2.68
C MET A 1 -7.66 34.94 -2.71
N ARG A 2 -7.29 33.66 -2.67
CA ARG A 2 -8.23 32.52 -2.69
C ARG A 2 -8.31 31.99 -1.26
N ILE A 3 -9.49 32.10 -0.68
CA ILE A 3 -9.85 31.61 0.65
C ILE A 3 -9.77 30.09 0.60
N PHE A 4 -8.73 29.52 1.22
CA PHE A 4 -8.73 28.11 1.60
C PHE A 4 -9.71 27.99 2.77
N LEU A 5 -10.89 27.43 2.50
CA LEU A 5 -11.77 26.96 3.57
C LEU A 5 -11.05 25.80 4.27
N LEU A 6 -10.41 26.11 5.39
CA LEU A 6 -10.09 25.11 6.40
C LEU A 6 -11.42 24.58 6.94
N PHE A 7 -11.86 23.43 6.44
CA PHE A 7 -12.71 22.56 7.24
C PHE A 7 -11.83 22.01 8.36
N LEU A 8 -11.81 22.75 9.48
CA LEU A 8 -11.25 22.30 10.75
C LEU A 8 -12.21 21.24 11.30
N PHE A 9 -12.13 20.01 10.77
CA PHE A 9 -12.67 18.87 11.49
C PHE A 9 -11.87 18.78 12.78
N LEU A 10 -12.57 18.89 13.92
CA LEU A 10 -12.07 18.48 15.21
C LEU A 10 -11.81 16.97 15.13
N LEU A 11 -10.63 16.58 14.66
CA LEU A 11 -10.12 15.21 14.66
C LEU A 11 -9.73 14.87 16.11
N THR A 12 -10.73 14.71 16.98
CA THR A 12 -10.52 14.10 18.30
C THR A 12 -10.13 12.64 18.06
N ASP A 13 -8.86 12.30 18.36
CA ASP A 13 -8.28 10.95 18.35
C ASP A 13 -8.78 10.02 17.22
N LEU A 14 -8.45 10.36 15.97
CA LEU A 14 -8.55 9.44 14.83
C LEU A 14 -7.40 8.42 14.84
N ARG A 15 -7.31 7.66 15.93
CA ARG A 15 -6.87 6.28 15.83
C ARG A 15 -8.13 5.46 15.86
N ALA A 16 -8.57 4.91 14.73
CA ALA A 16 -9.39 3.73 14.81
C ALA A 16 -8.56 2.65 15.48
N GLU A 17 -8.71 2.51 16.80
CA GLU A 17 -8.27 1.33 17.54
C GLU A 17 -8.94 0.06 16.97
N THR A 18 -9.96 0.24 16.12
CA THR A 18 -10.78 -0.81 15.55
C THR A 18 -10.89 -0.67 14.03
N PRO A 19 -10.54 -1.71 13.24
CA PRO A 19 -10.82 -1.76 11.81
C PRO A 19 -12.30 -1.48 11.50
N PRO A 20 -12.66 -1.04 10.29
CA PRO A 20 -14.02 -0.58 9.99
C PRO A 20 -15.09 -1.69 10.08
N TRP A 21 -14.67 -2.96 10.12
CA TRP A 21 -15.55 -4.11 10.35
C TRP A 21 -15.59 -4.58 11.82
N GLY A 22 -14.94 -3.88 12.75
CA GLY A 22 -14.89 -4.17 14.18
C GLY A 22 -13.85 -5.23 14.59
N ILE A 23 -13.47 -5.22 15.87
CA ILE A 23 -12.40 -6.07 16.44
C ILE A 23 -12.70 -7.56 16.26
N ASN A 24 -13.93 -8.00 16.56
CA ASN A 24 -14.29 -9.41 16.52
C ASN A 24 -14.19 -9.99 15.10
N LYS A 25 -14.74 -9.26 14.11
CA LYS A 25 -14.61 -9.68 12.71
C LYS A 25 -13.16 -9.60 12.26
N HIS A 26 -12.40 -8.60 12.69
CA HIS A 26 -10.98 -8.51 12.38
C HIS A 26 -10.19 -9.73 12.87
N ALA A 27 -10.37 -10.14 14.12
CA ALA A 27 -9.72 -11.33 14.68
C ALA A 27 -10.05 -12.59 13.87
N LEU A 28 -11.31 -12.78 13.48
CA LEU A 28 -11.74 -13.89 12.62
C LEU A 28 -11.05 -13.86 11.25
N LEU A 29 -10.96 -12.67 10.63
CA LEU A 29 -10.30 -12.50 9.34
C LEU A 29 -8.80 -12.79 9.40
N VAL A 30 -8.13 -12.32 10.46
CA VAL A 30 -6.71 -12.58 10.71
C VAL A 30 -6.47 -14.07 10.92
N GLU A 31 -7.29 -14.74 11.74
CA GLU A 31 -7.19 -16.19 11.96
C GLU A 31 -7.31 -16.96 10.64
N HIS A 32 -8.23 -16.55 9.76
CA HIS A 32 -8.38 -17.19 8.46
C HIS A 32 -7.19 -16.91 7.54
N ALA A 33 -6.70 -15.67 7.48
CA ALA A 33 -5.52 -15.31 6.70
C ALA A 33 -4.28 -16.13 7.14
N GLN A 34 -4.10 -16.32 8.45
CA GLN A 34 -3.02 -17.15 9.02
C GLN A 34 -3.12 -18.61 8.59
N LYS A 35 -4.33 -19.18 8.54
CA LYS A 35 -4.53 -20.55 8.03
C LYS A 35 -4.11 -20.69 6.56
N LEU A 36 -4.23 -19.61 5.78
CA LEU A 36 -3.81 -19.56 4.37
C LEU A 36 -2.32 -19.22 4.19
N GLU A 37 -1.59 -18.81 5.24
CA GLU A 37 -0.16 -18.53 5.13
C GLU A 37 0.66 -19.78 4.76
N SER A 38 0.20 -20.98 5.12
CA SER A 38 0.84 -22.22 4.67
C SER A 38 0.82 -22.36 3.16
N ASP A 39 -0.24 -21.86 2.51
CA ASP A 39 -0.41 -21.95 1.06
C ASP A 39 0.56 -21.00 0.35
N LEU A 40 0.89 -19.85 0.96
CA LEU A 40 1.90 -18.92 0.44
C LEU A 40 3.27 -19.59 0.25
N LYS A 41 3.62 -20.63 1.04
CA LYS A 41 4.91 -21.33 0.91
C LYS A 41 5.08 -22.03 -0.43
N GLN A 42 3.98 -22.29 -1.15
CA GLN A 42 4.00 -22.89 -2.47
C GLN A 42 4.32 -21.86 -3.57
N TYR A 43 4.26 -20.56 -3.24
CA TYR A 43 4.45 -19.46 -4.18
C TYR A 43 5.79 -18.77 -3.91
N PRO A 44 6.74 -18.80 -4.86
CA PRO A 44 8.04 -18.21 -4.66
C PRO A 44 7.97 -16.69 -4.63
N SER A 45 8.90 -16.11 -3.89
CA SER A 45 9.22 -14.69 -4.00
C SER A 45 10.20 -14.45 -5.14
N PHE A 46 10.09 -13.31 -5.81
CA PHE A 46 11.00 -12.92 -6.89
C PHE A 46 11.77 -11.67 -6.51
N SER A 47 13.09 -11.80 -6.36
CA SER A 47 13.97 -10.67 -6.08
C SER A 47 14.11 -9.75 -7.29
N PHE A 48 14.40 -8.46 -7.04
CA PHE A 48 14.69 -7.49 -8.11
C PHE A 48 16.07 -7.78 -8.74
N PRO A 49 16.24 -7.70 -10.07
CA PRO A 49 15.20 -7.50 -11.08
C PRO A 49 14.33 -8.75 -11.28
N VAL A 50 13.01 -8.55 -11.30
CA VAL A 50 12.02 -9.63 -11.44
C VAL A 50 11.97 -10.09 -12.91
N SER A 51 12.04 -11.41 -13.16
CA SER A 51 11.82 -12.00 -14.49
C SER A 51 10.34 -12.31 -14.69
N VAL A 52 9.72 -11.62 -15.64
CA VAL A 52 8.29 -11.77 -15.99
C VAL A 52 7.99 -13.22 -16.37
N GLU A 53 8.89 -13.85 -17.14
CA GLU A 53 8.75 -15.23 -17.63
C GLU A 53 8.71 -16.23 -16.47
N LYS A 54 9.54 -16.02 -15.44
CA LYS A 54 9.54 -16.87 -14.25
C LYS A 54 8.23 -16.72 -13.46
N VAL A 55 7.66 -15.52 -13.38
CA VAL A 55 6.38 -15.31 -12.71
C VAL A 55 5.25 -15.98 -13.50
N PHE A 56 5.16 -15.75 -14.81
CA PHE A 56 4.07 -16.30 -15.64
C PHE A 56 4.09 -17.82 -15.80
N LYS A 57 5.24 -18.49 -15.59
CA LYS A 57 5.30 -19.95 -15.49
C LYS A 57 4.39 -20.52 -14.39
N LEU A 58 4.06 -19.73 -13.37
CA LEU A 58 3.15 -20.12 -12.29
C LEU A 58 1.67 -19.82 -12.58
N PHE A 59 1.38 -19.06 -13.63
CA PHE A 59 0.04 -18.52 -13.91
C PHE A 59 -0.40 -18.87 -15.35
N PRO A 60 -0.92 -20.09 -15.58
CA PRO A 60 -1.25 -20.58 -16.93
C PRO A 60 -2.35 -19.76 -17.61
N ASN A 61 -3.20 -19.07 -16.84
CA ASN A 61 -4.28 -18.22 -17.35
C ASN A 61 -3.81 -16.86 -17.88
N GLN A 62 -2.49 -16.62 -17.95
CA GLN A 62 -1.88 -15.39 -18.45
C GLN A 62 -2.37 -14.10 -17.75
N ARG A 63 -2.86 -14.21 -16.52
CA ARG A 63 -3.16 -13.07 -15.66
C ARG A 63 -2.63 -13.31 -14.25
N ILE A 64 -2.05 -12.27 -13.68
CA ILE A 64 -1.49 -12.30 -12.32
C ILE A 64 -2.27 -11.31 -11.46
N PRO A 65 -2.75 -11.73 -10.28
CA PRO A 65 -3.34 -10.81 -9.33
C PRO A 65 -2.23 -10.00 -8.64
N ILE A 66 -2.29 -8.67 -8.75
CA ILE A 66 -1.36 -7.75 -8.10
C ILE A 66 -2.12 -6.90 -7.07
N PHE A 67 -1.60 -6.87 -5.84
CA PHE A 67 -1.98 -5.93 -4.81
C PHE A 67 -1.16 -4.65 -4.94
N ALA A 68 -1.85 -3.51 -5.07
CA ALA A 68 -1.24 -2.20 -5.06
C ALA A 68 -1.78 -1.33 -3.92
N TYR A 69 -0.88 -0.63 -3.24
CA TYR A 69 -1.15 0.04 -1.97
C TYR A 69 -0.66 1.51 -1.92
N GLY A 70 -0.02 1.98 -3.00
CA GLY A 70 0.51 3.34 -3.12
C GLY A 70 -0.08 4.11 -4.30
N SER A 71 0.74 4.85 -5.04
CA SER A 71 0.27 5.75 -6.12
C SER A 71 -0.53 5.10 -7.26
N LEU A 72 -0.52 3.76 -7.39
CA LEU A 72 -1.37 3.04 -8.33
C LEU A 72 -2.86 3.05 -7.95
N LEU A 73 -3.20 3.43 -6.71
CA LEU A 73 -4.57 3.72 -6.29
C LEU A 73 -5.19 4.88 -7.07
N HIS A 74 -4.37 5.75 -7.67
CA HIS A 74 -4.81 6.89 -8.46
C HIS A 74 -4.81 6.51 -9.96
N PRO A 75 -5.98 6.34 -10.61
CA PRO A 75 -6.07 5.90 -12.01
C PRO A 75 -5.21 6.70 -12.98
N GLU A 76 -5.09 8.01 -12.83
CA GLU A 76 -4.28 8.86 -13.72
C GLU A 76 -2.77 8.63 -13.52
N SER A 77 -2.36 8.12 -12.35
CA SER A 77 -1.00 7.65 -12.11
C SER A 77 -0.80 6.24 -12.67
N ALA A 78 -1.81 5.37 -12.56
CA ALA A 78 -1.78 4.01 -13.08
C ALA A 78 -1.76 3.97 -14.63
N LEU A 79 -2.56 4.81 -15.29
CA LEU A 79 -2.68 4.92 -16.75
C LEU A 79 -1.36 5.27 -17.46
N LYS A 80 -0.38 5.79 -16.73
CA LYS A 80 0.98 6.03 -17.25
C LYS A 80 1.78 4.74 -17.45
N THR A 81 1.27 3.61 -16.95
CA THR A 81 2.01 2.34 -16.89
C THR A 81 1.18 1.17 -17.39
N ILE A 82 -0.10 1.10 -17.00
CA ILE A 82 -1.02 0.03 -17.36
C ILE A 82 -2.23 0.58 -18.12
N PRO A 83 -2.85 -0.20 -19.02
CA PRO A 83 -4.00 0.24 -19.80
C PRO A 83 -5.26 0.35 -18.94
N GLN A 84 -6.26 1.07 -19.45
CA GLN A 84 -7.57 1.22 -18.81
C GLN A 84 -8.23 -0.14 -18.51
N THR A 85 -8.07 -1.12 -19.41
CA THR A 85 -8.62 -2.48 -19.23
C THR A 85 -8.10 -3.18 -17.98
N THR A 86 -6.90 -2.87 -17.49
CA THR A 86 -6.37 -3.38 -16.23
C THR A 86 -6.98 -2.62 -15.03
N ILE A 87 -7.19 -1.31 -15.17
CA ILE A 87 -7.84 -0.47 -14.16
C ILE A 87 -9.30 -0.88 -13.93
N ASP A 88 -10.01 -1.27 -14.98
CA ASP A 88 -11.39 -1.74 -14.90
C ASP A 88 -11.53 -3.04 -14.06
N THR A 89 -10.41 -3.74 -13.78
CA THR A 89 -10.39 -4.93 -12.92
C THR A 89 -10.22 -4.62 -11.42
N TYR A 90 -10.07 -3.35 -11.05
CA TYR A 90 -9.78 -2.95 -9.67
C TYR A 90 -10.84 -3.46 -8.69
N ARG A 91 -10.37 -4.08 -7.61
CA ARG A 91 -11.20 -4.48 -6.46
C ARG A 91 -10.57 -3.97 -5.18
N LEU A 92 -11.38 -3.42 -4.28
CA LEU A 92 -10.92 -2.99 -2.97
C LEU A 92 -10.67 -4.22 -2.10
N VAL A 93 -9.50 -4.27 -1.49
CA VAL A 93 -9.03 -5.43 -0.74
C VAL A 93 -8.22 -5.02 0.48
N VAL A 94 -8.06 -5.97 1.40
CA VAL A 94 -7.23 -5.86 2.60
C VAL A 94 -6.13 -6.90 2.55
N ALA A 95 -4.89 -6.51 2.75
CA ALA A 95 -3.74 -7.40 2.93
C ALA A 95 -3.43 -7.59 4.42
N TYR A 96 -2.95 -8.78 4.79
CA TYR A 96 -2.70 -9.21 6.16
C TYR A 96 -1.22 -9.44 6.43
N GLY A 97 -0.75 -9.10 7.62
CA GLY A 97 0.64 -9.28 8.04
C GLY A 97 1.57 -8.13 7.63
N PHE A 98 1.02 -6.95 7.32
CA PHE A 98 1.81 -5.85 6.77
C PHE A 98 1.50 -4.50 7.40
N GLN A 99 2.53 -3.66 7.43
CA GLN A 99 2.47 -2.23 7.73
C GLN A 99 2.92 -1.42 6.51
N ARG A 100 2.25 -0.30 6.21
CA ARG A 100 2.59 0.59 5.10
C ARG A 100 3.36 1.81 5.59
N ALA A 101 4.46 2.16 4.93
CA ALA A 101 5.27 3.31 5.33
C ALA A 101 5.94 4.06 4.17
N PHE A 102 6.11 5.37 4.32
CA PHE A 102 6.89 6.20 3.41
C PHE A 102 8.39 6.05 3.68
N ASN A 103 8.99 4.97 3.18
CA ASN A 103 10.42 4.73 3.40
C ASN A 103 11.17 4.15 2.19
N TYR A 104 10.50 4.03 1.04
CA TYR A 104 11.19 3.73 -0.21
C TYR A 104 11.85 5.00 -0.75
N LYS A 105 13.17 5.02 -0.83
CA LYS A 105 13.97 6.11 -1.38
C LYS A 105 13.88 6.14 -2.90
N ALA A 106 13.09 7.06 -3.41
CA ALA A 106 13.02 7.33 -4.84
C ALA A 106 14.11 8.31 -5.29
N ASN A 107 14.33 8.35 -6.60
CA ASN A 107 15.11 9.38 -7.27
C ASN A 107 14.14 10.35 -7.95
N PRO A 108 13.69 11.42 -7.27
CA PRO A 108 12.74 12.36 -7.87
C PRO A 108 13.35 13.07 -9.06
N SER A 109 12.57 13.20 -10.14
CA SER A 109 12.99 13.91 -11.36
C SER A 109 12.85 15.43 -11.26
N LYS A 110 12.13 15.93 -10.25
CA LYS A 110 11.88 17.34 -10.02
C LYS A 110 12.75 17.87 -8.89
N LYS A 111 13.02 19.18 -8.91
CA LYS A 111 13.67 19.88 -7.81
C LYS A 111 12.84 19.70 -6.53
N ILE A 112 13.45 19.15 -5.50
CA ILE A 112 12.87 18.95 -4.17
C ILE A 112 13.25 20.10 -3.24
N SER A 113 12.35 20.46 -2.33
CA SER A 113 12.57 21.52 -1.35
C SER A 113 13.58 21.09 -0.28
N ARG A 114 13.38 19.89 0.31
CA ARG A 114 14.33 19.26 1.23
C ARG A 114 14.95 18.04 0.57
N LYS A 115 16.26 17.83 0.78
CA LYS A 115 16.96 16.64 0.27
C LYS A 115 16.38 15.31 0.79
N SER A 116 15.72 15.34 1.94
CA SER A 116 15.05 14.19 2.55
C SER A 116 13.66 13.91 1.97
N ASP A 117 13.04 14.81 1.20
CA ASP A 117 11.70 14.65 0.61
C ASP A 117 11.72 13.72 -0.63
N VAL A 118 12.07 12.45 -0.41
CA VAL A 118 12.32 11.46 -1.46
C VAL A 118 11.58 10.14 -1.23
N ALA A 119 10.80 10.04 -0.16
CA ALA A 119 10.15 8.79 0.21
C ALA A 119 8.88 8.53 -0.60
N MET A 120 8.73 7.29 -1.06
CA MET A 120 7.50 6.70 -1.57
C MET A 120 7.06 5.56 -0.64
N LEU A 121 5.86 5.03 -0.86
CA LEU A 121 5.27 3.99 -0.03
C LEU A 121 5.92 2.64 -0.28
N ASN A 122 6.23 1.93 0.80
CA ASN A 122 6.61 0.54 0.85
C ASN A 122 5.70 -0.22 1.82
N LEU A 123 5.79 -1.55 1.82
CA LEU A 123 5.22 -2.40 2.87
C LEU A 123 6.34 -3.05 3.70
N PHE A 124 6.01 -3.43 4.93
CA PHE A 124 6.84 -4.19 5.84
C PHE A 124 6.06 -5.38 6.32
N GLN A 125 6.67 -6.56 6.31
CA GLN A 125 6.08 -7.70 6.98
C GLN A 125 6.18 -7.48 8.49
N THR A 126 5.05 -7.57 9.17
CA THR A 126 4.95 -7.31 10.62
C THR A 126 4.13 -8.41 11.29
N LYS A 127 3.29 -8.08 12.28
CA LYS A 127 2.42 -9.07 12.94
C LYS A 127 1.29 -9.43 12.00
N SER A 128 0.83 -10.68 12.03
CA SER A 128 -0.32 -11.15 11.24
C SER A 128 -1.60 -10.35 11.46
N SER A 129 -1.74 -9.71 12.64
CA SER A 129 -2.85 -8.81 12.97
C SER A 129 -2.80 -7.48 12.22
N ASP A 130 -1.63 -7.05 11.77
CA ASP A 130 -1.50 -5.79 11.08
C ASP A 130 -2.06 -5.93 9.66
N THR A 131 -2.85 -4.95 9.24
CA THR A 131 -3.51 -4.98 7.94
C THR A 131 -3.39 -3.66 7.23
N VAL A 132 -3.38 -3.70 5.90
CA VAL A 132 -3.36 -2.52 5.04
C VAL A 132 -4.38 -2.70 3.93
N ASN A 133 -5.08 -1.63 3.56
CA ASN A 133 -5.98 -1.65 2.41
C ASN A 133 -5.28 -1.20 1.12
N GLY A 134 -5.84 -1.63 0.01
CA GLY A 134 -5.41 -1.24 -1.32
C GLY A 134 -6.35 -1.77 -2.39
N ILE A 135 -5.79 -1.98 -3.58
CA ILE A 135 -6.51 -2.52 -4.73
C ILE A 135 -5.88 -3.83 -5.21
N LEU A 136 -6.72 -4.76 -5.61
CA LEU A 136 -6.37 -5.92 -6.41
C LEU A 136 -6.62 -5.59 -7.88
N MET A 137 -5.65 -5.89 -8.74
CA MET A 137 -5.77 -5.76 -10.19
C MET A 137 -5.23 -7.00 -10.89
N TRP A 138 -5.80 -7.34 -12.04
CA TRP A 138 -5.36 -8.48 -12.86
C TRP A 138 -4.51 -8.01 -14.02
N VAL A 139 -3.22 -8.30 -13.97
CA VAL A 139 -2.24 -7.81 -14.94
C VAL A 139 -1.90 -8.88 -15.96
N THR A 140 -1.77 -8.48 -17.22
CA THR A 140 -1.24 -9.32 -18.30
C THR A 140 0.29 -9.37 -18.26
N HIS A 141 0.89 -10.16 -19.17
CA HIS A 141 2.34 -10.21 -19.35
C HIS A 141 2.95 -8.83 -19.62
N ASP A 142 2.34 -8.07 -20.53
CA ASP A 142 2.81 -6.76 -20.92
C ASP A 142 2.64 -5.72 -19.80
N ASP A 143 1.55 -5.81 -19.06
CA ASP A 143 1.30 -4.96 -17.90
C ASP A 143 2.34 -5.20 -16.80
N LEU A 144 2.62 -6.47 -16.48
CA LEU A 144 3.63 -6.81 -15.47
C LEU A 144 5.02 -6.34 -15.90
N THR A 145 5.35 -6.47 -17.18
CA THR A 145 6.62 -5.98 -17.73
C THR A 145 6.78 -4.48 -17.49
N LYS A 146 5.74 -3.68 -17.78
CA LYS A 146 5.73 -2.22 -17.54
C LYS A 146 5.77 -1.88 -16.06
N LEU A 147 5.05 -2.63 -15.22
CA LEU A 147 5.08 -2.45 -13.77
C LEU A 147 6.48 -2.71 -13.20
N ILE A 148 7.16 -3.80 -13.58
CA ILE A 148 8.52 -4.08 -13.11
C ILE A 148 9.51 -2.98 -13.50
N GLN A 149 9.35 -2.38 -14.69
CA GLN A 149 10.18 -1.24 -15.10
C GLN A 149 9.95 0.02 -14.25
N ARG A 150 8.71 0.23 -13.81
CA ARG A 150 8.31 1.32 -12.91
C ARG A 150 8.78 1.09 -11.48
N GLU A 151 8.58 -0.12 -10.96
CA GLU A 151 8.81 -0.51 -9.56
C GLU A 151 10.25 -1.00 -9.33
N LYS A 152 11.25 -0.19 -9.73
CA LYS A 152 12.67 -0.52 -9.53
C LYS A 152 12.97 -0.77 -8.06
N GLY A 153 13.85 -1.72 -7.74
CA GLY A 153 14.23 -2.00 -6.35
C GLY A 153 13.16 -2.71 -5.50
N TYR A 154 11.98 -2.99 -6.05
CA TYR A 154 10.95 -3.80 -5.39
C TYR A 154 11.06 -5.26 -5.80
N HIS A 155 10.95 -6.14 -4.81
CA HIS A 155 10.74 -7.57 -5.00
C HIS A 155 9.26 -7.83 -5.21
N LEU A 156 8.93 -8.93 -5.90
CA LEU A 156 7.57 -9.43 -6.00
C LEU A 156 7.36 -10.51 -4.94
N ARG A 157 6.47 -10.29 -3.98
CA ARG A 157 6.18 -11.23 -2.88
C ARG A 157 4.71 -11.68 -2.93
N PRO A 158 4.40 -12.94 -2.62
CA PRO A 158 3.02 -13.38 -2.52
C PRO A 158 2.37 -12.78 -1.26
N VAL A 159 1.06 -12.56 -1.30
CA VAL A 159 0.28 -11.96 -0.22
C VAL A 159 -1.14 -12.51 -0.20
N ILE A 160 -1.69 -12.70 1.01
CA ILE A 160 -3.11 -13.05 1.20
C ILE A 160 -3.92 -11.77 1.32
N LEU A 161 -5.02 -11.72 0.56
CA LEU A 161 -5.95 -10.62 0.51
C LEU A 161 -7.36 -11.07 0.86
N SER A 162 -8.21 -10.17 1.35
CA SER A 162 -9.66 -10.38 1.47
C SER A 162 -10.47 -9.25 0.81
N ASP A 163 -11.72 -9.52 0.48
CA ASP A 163 -12.63 -8.54 -0.13
C ASP A 163 -13.03 -7.46 0.87
N TRP A 164 -12.77 -6.21 0.54
CA TRP A 164 -13.13 -5.07 1.39
C TRP A 164 -14.64 -4.97 1.65
N LYS A 165 -15.47 -5.09 0.60
CA LYS A 165 -16.92 -4.90 0.71
C LYS A 165 -17.55 -6.02 1.54
N GLN A 166 -17.11 -7.26 1.34
CA GLN A 166 -17.59 -8.39 2.14
C GLN A 166 -17.07 -8.32 3.60
N GLY A 167 -15.90 -7.75 3.81
CA GLY A 167 -15.40 -7.39 5.14
C GLY A 167 -16.35 -6.45 5.88
N LEU A 168 -16.97 -5.49 5.18
CA LEU A 168 -17.92 -4.56 5.77
C LEU A 168 -19.33 -5.14 5.96
N ASP A 169 -19.72 -6.18 5.22
CA ASP A 169 -21.07 -6.75 5.33
C ASP A 169 -21.22 -7.62 6.59
N PRO A 170 -22.05 -7.25 7.59
CA PRO A 170 -22.22 -8.03 8.81
C PRO A 170 -22.88 -9.40 8.57
N LYS A 171 -23.54 -9.60 7.43
CA LYS A 171 -24.16 -10.89 7.06
C LYS A 171 -23.13 -11.89 6.52
N ILE A 172 -21.97 -11.42 6.09
CA ILE A 172 -20.89 -12.26 5.59
C ILE A 172 -19.93 -12.51 6.74
N SER A 173 -19.94 -13.73 7.26
CA SER A 173 -19.04 -14.16 8.33
C SER A 173 -17.60 -14.26 7.82
N LEU A 174 -17.40 -14.77 6.60
CA LEU A 174 -16.09 -14.96 6.00
C LEU A 174 -16.09 -14.46 4.54
N PRO A 175 -15.30 -13.42 4.21
CA PRO A 175 -15.18 -12.92 2.86
C PRO A 175 -14.34 -13.86 2.00
N ASN A 176 -14.37 -13.62 0.69
CA ASN A 176 -13.46 -14.25 -0.25
C ASN A 176 -12.03 -13.82 0.06
N PHE A 177 -11.12 -14.81 0.05
CA PHE A 177 -9.69 -14.60 0.12
C PHE A 177 -9.03 -14.87 -1.22
N TRP A 178 -7.95 -14.15 -1.50
CA TRP A 178 -7.13 -14.35 -2.69
C TRP A 178 -5.66 -14.43 -2.33
N LEU A 179 -4.95 -15.24 -3.08
CA LEU A 179 -3.51 -15.10 -3.22
C LEU A 179 -3.23 -14.10 -4.35
N ALA A 180 -2.43 -13.10 -4.03
CA ALA A 180 -1.92 -12.12 -4.98
C ALA A 180 -0.41 -11.97 -4.83
N TYR A 181 0.17 -11.11 -5.66
CA TYR A 181 1.54 -10.65 -5.52
C TYR A 181 1.58 -9.14 -5.25
N MET A 182 2.61 -8.69 -4.56
CA MET A 182 2.83 -7.27 -4.28
C MET A 182 4.28 -6.89 -4.51
N PHE A 183 4.50 -5.63 -4.87
CA PHE A 183 5.84 -5.04 -4.91
C PHE A 183 6.24 -4.59 -3.52
N ILE A 184 7.33 -5.11 -2.97
CA ILE A 184 7.87 -4.74 -1.65
C ILE A 184 9.39 -4.65 -1.68
N SER A 185 9.95 -3.58 -1.12
CA SER A 185 11.40 -3.40 -1.05
C SER A 185 11.92 -3.91 0.30
N PRO A 186 12.95 -4.78 0.32
CA PRO A 186 13.53 -5.27 1.57
C PRO A 186 14.06 -4.15 2.47
N SER A 187 13.92 -4.31 3.78
CA SER A 187 14.35 -3.33 4.79
C SER A 187 15.86 -3.07 4.79
N ASP A 188 16.65 -4.05 4.35
CA ASP A 188 18.11 -4.00 4.24
C ASP A 188 18.60 -3.51 2.85
N SER A 189 17.69 -3.15 1.95
CA SER A 189 18.04 -2.66 0.62
C SER A 189 18.46 -1.19 0.63
N SER A 190 19.24 -0.77 -0.38
CA SER A 190 19.57 0.64 -0.62
C SER A 190 18.36 1.53 -0.94
N TYR A 191 17.21 0.90 -1.19
CA TYR A 191 15.95 1.56 -1.48
C TYR A 191 15.10 1.76 -0.23
N SER A 192 15.37 1.10 0.90
CA SER A 192 14.64 1.36 2.15
C SER A 192 15.48 2.24 3.07
N HIS A 193 14.91 3.33 3.58
CA HIS A 193 15.66 4.26 4.43
C HIS A 193 14.77 4.80 5.57
N PRO A 194 15.20 4.74 6.84
CA PRO A 194 14.39 5.15 7.98
C PRO A 194 14.35 6.67 8.21
N LYS A 195 15.21 7.41 7.51
CA LYS A 195 15.45 8.85 7.72
C LYS A 195 15.16 9.69 6.47
N ILE A 196 14.00 9.47 5.86
CA ILE A 196 13.53 10.25 4.69
C ILE A 196 12.07 10.65 4.91
N ASN A 197 11.66 11.73 4.25
CA ASN A 197 10.32 12.28 4.32
C ASN A 197 9.53 11.95 3.04
N PRO A 198 8.19 11.87 3.13
CA PRO A 198 7.33 11.72 1.96
C PRO A 198 7.69 12.72 0.86
N TYR A 199 7.87 12.24 -0.37
CA TYR A 199 8.00 13.10 -1.54
C TYR A 199 6.62 13.71 -1.87
N PRO A 200 6.39 15.03 -1.70
CA PRO A 200 5.04 15.59 -1.66
C PRO A 200 4.17 15.30 -2.90
N PRO A 201 4.69 15.41 -4.16
CA PRO A 201 3.90 15.08 -5.34
C PRO A 201 3.45 13.62 -5.39
N TYR A 202 4.26 12.68 -4.89
CA TYR A 202 3.89 11.28 -4.81
C TYR A 202 2.89 11.04 -3.68
N ALA A 203 3.16 11.60 -2.50
CA ALA A 203 2.28 11.49 -1.34
C ALA A 203 0.86 11.98 -1.64
N ASN A 204 0.75 13.13 -2.32
CA ASN A 204 -0.52 13.69 -2.78
C ASN A 204 -1.24 12.76 -3.77
N ALA A 205 -0.52 12.14 -4.71
CA ALA A 205 -1.12 11.20 -5.65
C ALA A 205 -1.66 9.94 -4.93
N ALA A 206 -0.94 9.42 -3.93
CA ALA A 206 -1.41 8.29 -3.14
C ALA A 206 -2.65 8.65 -2.29
N LEU A 207 -2.63 9.83 -1.65
CA LEU A 207 -3.76 10.37 -0.89
C LEU A 207 -5.03 10.49 -1.72
N LEU A 208 -4.95 11.22 -2.85
CA LEU A 208 -6.08 11.38 -3.78
C LEU A 208 -6.56 10.04 -4.33
N GLY A 209 -5.65 9.07 -4.54
CA GLY A 209 -6.02 7.73 -4.95
C GLY A 209 -6.85 7.00 -3.90
N ALA A 210 -6.47 7.08 -2.62
CA ALA A 210 -7.19 6.45 -1.52
C ALA A 210 -8.55 7.11 -1.26
N GLU A 211 -8.62 8.44 -1.30
CA GLU A 211 -9.84 9.24 -1.06
C GLU A 211 -10.98 8.87 -2.01
N ARG A 212 -10.67 8.52 -3.27
CA ARG A 212 -11.65 8.14 -4.30
C ARG A 212 -12.49 6.91 -3.96
N TYR A 213 -12.07 6.09 -3.00
CA TYR A 213 -12.75 4.85 -2.64
C TYR A 213 -13.68 4.99 -1.42
N GLY A 214 -13.91 6.22 -0.96
CA GLY A 214 -14.84 6.58 0.09
C GLY A 214 -14.19 6.69 1.48
N ASP A 215 -14.88 7.41 2.37
CA ASP A 215 -14.33 7.86 3.66
C ASP A 215 -13.76 6.72 4.51
N LEU A 216 -14.50 5.61 4.65
CA LEU A 216 -14.03 4.47 5.44
C LEU A 216 -12.73 3.85 4.89
N PHE A 217 -12.59 3.78 3.57
CA PHE A 217 -11.37 3.27 2.95
C PHE A 217 -10.22 4.25 3.14
N PHE A 218 -10.48 5.54 2.97
CA PHE A 218 -9.49 6.59 3.13
C PHE A 218 -8.99 6.73 4.57
N THR A 219 -9.90 6.75 5.55
CA THR A 219 -9.56 6.80 6.97
C THR A 219 -8.70 5.59 7.36
N PHE A 220 -9.12 4.37 7.01
CA PHE A 220 -8.33 3.17 7.26
C PHE A 220 -6.97 3.22 6.55
N TRP A 221 -6.91 3.82 5.35
CA TRP A 221 -5.65 4.00 4.64
C TRP A 221 -4.69 4.91 5.42
N LEU A 222 -5.18 6.04 5.93
CA LEU A 222 -4.37 6.99 6.72
C LEU A 222 -3.87 6.36 8.01
N GLU A 223 -4.75 5.68 8.75
CA GLU A 223 -4.45 5.09 10.06
C GLU A 223 -3.44 3.93 9.98
N THR A 224 -3.37 3.27 8.83
CA THR A 224 -2.44 2.16 8.57
C THR A 224 -1.19 2.60 7.80
N THR A 225 -0.96 3.91 7.66
CA THR A 225 0.20 4.49 6.94
C THR A 225 1.10 5.29 7.88
N PHE A 226 2.40 5.01 7.81
CA PHE A 226 3.41 5.61 8.69
C PHE A 226 4.51 6.32 7.91
N LEU A 227 5.30 7.13 8.61
CA LEU A 227 6.54 7.71 8.10
C LEU A 227 7.68 6.69 8.12
N ALA A 228 8.87 7.13 7.70
CA ALA A 228 10.03 6.27 7.51
C ALA A 228 10.51 5.54 8.78
N ASP A 229 10.19 6.10 9.95
CA ASP A 229 10.48 5.54 11.27
C ASP A 229 9.52 4.42 11.70
N LEU A 230 8.54 4.07 10.85
CA LEU A 230 7.51 3.03 11.09
C LEU A 230 6.63 3.27 12.31
N THR A 231 6.67 4.45 12.91
CA THR A 231 5.99 4.74 14.19
C THR A 231 5.20 6.04 14.12
N THR A 232 5.72 7.07 13.46
CA THR A 232 5.01 8.33 13.28
C THR A 232 3.91 8.15 12.23
N PRO A 233 2.62 8.40 12.56
CA PRO A 233 1.54 8.30 11.59
C PRO A 233 1.72 9.29 10.44
N PHE A 234 1.33 8.91 9.23
CA PHE A 234 1.42 9.80 8.08
C PHE A 234 0.49 11.03 8.21
N SER A 235 -0.62 10.91 8.94
CA SER A 235 -1.50 12.04 9.27
C SER A 235 -0.76 13.20 9.95
N ALA A 236 0.23 12.92 10.81
CA ALA A 236 1.03 13.96 11.45
C ALA A 236 1.82 14.79 10.42
N TRP A 237 2.29 14.17 9.34
CA TRP A 237 2.96 14.89 8.25
C TRP A 237 1.98 15.69 7.39
N ILE A 238 0.74 15.22 7.23
CA ILE A 238 -0.31 15.98 6.54
C ILE A 238 -0.64 17.27 7.32
N GLU A 239 -0.76 17.17 8.63
CA GLU A 239 -1.01 18.30 9.54
C GLU A 239 0.19 19.25 9.61
N ASN A 240 1.40 18.70 9.66
CA ASN A 240 2.64 19.46 9.69
C ASN A 240 3.68 18.91 8.70
N PRO A 241 3.69 19.40 7.45
CA PRO A 241 4.68 18.98 6.45
C PRO A 241 6.14 19.33 6.80
N GLN A 242 6.39 20.11 7.86
CA GLN A 242 7.73 20.44 8.33
C GLN A 242 8.38 19.32 9.15
N ILE A 243 7.64 18.29 9.58
CA ILE A 243 8.21 17.09 10.22
C ILE A 243 9.38 16.58 9.38
N ASP A 244 10.51 16.31 10.02
CA ASP A 244 11.76 15.88 9.38
C ASP A 244 12.32 14.61 10.02
N CYS A 245 12.04 13.47 9.39
CA CYS A 245 12.57 12.16 9.78
C CYS A 245 14.10 12.05 9.68
N ASN A 246 14.81 13.05 9.13
CA ASN A 246 16.26 13.01 9.01
C ASN A 246 16.99 13.21 10.35
N ARG A 247 16.33 13.79 11.36
CA ARG A 247 16.99 14.28 12.58
C ARG A 247 16.79 13.38 13.78
N GLU A 248 15.56 12.90 14.00
CA GLU A 248 15.16 12.23 15.25
C GLU A 248 14.27 11.00 14.99
N THR A 249 14.10 10.17 16.02
CA THR A 249 13.11 9.09 16.08
C THR A 249 12.36 9.22 17.42
N PRO A 250 11.02 9.40 17.44
CA PRO A 250 10.13 9.53 16.27
C PRO A 250 10.46 10.78 15.43
N CYS A 251 10.00 10.81 14.18
CA CYS A 251 10.12 12.01 13.34
C CYS A 251 9.46 13.21 14.05
N LYS A 252 10.12 14.37 14.03
CA LYS A 252 9.63 15.62 14.64
C LYS A 252 9.74 16.79 13.68
#